data_AF-A0A3C1SNL7-F1
#
_entry.id   AF-A0A3C1SNL7-F1
#
_cell.length_a   1.000
_cell.length_b   1.000
_cell.length_c   1.000
_cell.angle_alpha   90.00
_cell.angle_beta   90.00
_cell.angle_gamma   90.00
#
_symmetry.space_group_name_H-M   'P 1'
#
loop_
_entity.id
_entity.type
_entity.pdbx_description
1 polymer ?
#
loop_
_entity_poly.entity_id
_entity_poly.type
_entity_poly.pdbx_seq_one_letter_code
_entity_poly.pdbx_strand_id
1 'polypeptide(L)'
;MHDQSSIKFILTICVNFIIAVFDVAHYYTYLMDVIYKKDLLSIVEKVEEAHVTKLPIAVVKSARRKINFIKAAPDERSLVNWKSLQFEYLSGNLEGFCSIRLNKQWRLVFTLEKTCNPPSVIIHSIEDYH
;
A
#
# COMPACT_ATOMS: atom_id res chain seq x y z
N MET A 1 27.34 -28.68 -39.41
CA MET A 1 26.68 -27.38 -39.67
C MET A 1 25.91 -27.02 -38.42
N HIS A 2 26.40 -26.09 -37.60
CA HIS A 2 25.68 -25.65 -36.40
C HIS A 2 24.45 -24.86 -36.85
N ASP A 3 23.26 -25.34 -36.51
CA ASP A 3 22.00 -24.66 -36.80
C ASP A 3 21.90 -23.37 -35.98
N GLN A 4 22.19 -22.25 -36.63
CA GLN A 4 22.06 -20.89 -36.09
C GLN A 4 20.62 -20.57 -35.64
N SER A 5 19.62 -21.28 -36.17
CA SER A 5 18.21 -21.11 -35.79
C SER A 5 17.94 -21.63 -34.38
N SER A 6 18.46 -22.83 -34.06
CA SER A 6 18.35 -23.43 -32.72
C SER A 6 19.03 -22.59 -31.63
N ILE A 7 20.18 -21.97 -31.92
CA ILE A 7 20.90 -21.12 -30.96
C ILE A 7 20.12 -19.82 -30.68
N LYS A 8 19.56 -19.19 -31.72
CA LYS A 8 18.70 -17.99 -31.55
C LYS A 8 17.45 -18.29 -30.74
N PHE A 9 16.82 -19.44 -30.98
CA PHE A 9 15.59 -19.84 -30.27
C PHE A 9 15.83 -20.03 -28.77
N ILE A 10 16.91 -20.72 -28.39
CA ILE A 10 17.31 -20.91 -26.99
C ILE A 10 17.65 -19.56 -26.34
N LEU A 11 18.39 -18.69 -27.04
CA LEU A 11 18.75 -17.38 -26.52
C LEU A 11 17.52 -16.49 -26.26
N THR A 12 16.53 -16.51 -27.16
CA THR A 12 15.27 -15.76 -26.97
C THR A 12 14.44 -16.29 -25.80
N ILE A 13 14.37 -17.61 -25.61
CA ILE A 13 13.67 -18.20 -24.44
C ILE A 13 14.38 -17.80 -23.14
N CYS A 14 15.71 -17.91 -23.10
CA CYS A 14 16.49 -17.51 -21.92
C CYS A 14 16.33 -16.03 -21.61
N VAL A 15 16.39 -15.14 -22.60
CA VAL A 15 16.21 -13.70 -22.40
C VAL A 15 14.79 -13.38 -21.92
N ASN A 16 13.74 -13.97 -22.50
CA ASN A 16 12.37 -13.76 -22.04
C ASN A 16 12.12 -14.32 -20.64
N PHE A 17 12.74 -15.45 -20.27
CA PHE A 17 12.66 -16.01 -18.92
C PHE A 17 13.40 -15.13 -17.90
N ILE A 18 14.58 -14.61 -18.25
CA ILE A 18 15.31 -13.67 -17.41
C ILE A 18 14.51 -12.36 -17.24
N ILE A 19 13.89 -11.83 -18.30
CA ILE A 19 13.01 -10.65 -18.23
C ILE A 19 11.80 -10.94 -17.34
N ALA A 20 11.14 -12.09 -17.48
CA ALA A 20 9.98 -12.44 -16.65
C ALA A 20 10.37 -12.62 -15.17
N VAL A 21 11.53 -13.22 -14.88
CA VAL A 21 12.04 -13.33 -13.50
C VAL A 21 12.44 -11.96 -12.95
N PHE A 22 12.98 -11.07 -13.79
CA PHE A 22 13.31 -9.69 -13.39
C PHE A 22 12.04 -8.86 -13.16
N ASP A 23 11.01 -8.96 -14.00
CA ASP A 23 9.72 -8.29 -13.82
C ASP A 23 8.99 -8.80 -12.56
N VAL A 24 9.00 -10.11 -12.32
CA VAL A 24 8.39 -10.70 -11.11
C VAL A 24 9.17 -10.29 -9.86
N ALA A 25 10.50 -10.34 -9.87
CA ALA A 25 11.32 -9.91 -8.75
C ALA A 25 11.17 -8.41 -8.48
N HIS A 26 11.24 -7.58 -9.51
CA HIS A 26 11.06 -6.13 -9.43
C HIS A 26 9.64 -5.78 -8.98
N TYR A 27 8.60 -6.53 -9.36
CA TYR A 27 7.24 -6.39 -8.82
C TYR A 27 7.16 -6.61 -7.30
N TYR A 28 7.98 -7.50 -6.73
CA TYR A 28 8.05 -7.73 -5.28
C TYR A 28 8.97 -6.75 -4.53
N THR A 29 9.84 -6.01 -5.22
CA THR A 29 10.81 -5.08 -4.59
C THR A 29 10.20 -3.69 -4.26
N TYR A 30 8.99 -3.36 -4.73
CA TYR A 30 8.34 -2.06 -4.49
C TYR A 30 7.09 -2.17 -3.60
N LEU A 31 7.23 -2.78 -2.44
CA LEU A 31 6.20 -2.70 -1.41
C LEU A 31 6.44 -1.43 -0.59
N MET A 32 5.44 -0.56 -0.52
CA MET A 32 5.45 0.58 0.40
C MET A 32 5.64 0.08 1.84
N ASP A 33 6.61 0.66 2.54
CA ASP A 33 6.76 0.40 3.97
C ASP A 33 5.63 1.11 4.74
N VAL A 34 5.09 0.47 5.77
CA VAL A 34 3.98 1.04 6.55
C VAL A 34 4.36 1.07 8.02
N ILE A 35 4.53 2.28 8.51
CA ILE A 35 4.86 2.59 9.90
C ILE A 35 3.58 3.00 10.62
N TYR A 36 3.33 2.41 11.78
CA TYR A 36 2.17 2.73 12.62
C TYR A 36 2.59 3.61 13.78
N LYS A 37 1.80 4.66 14.06
CA LYS A 37 1.89 5.31 15.37
C LYS A 37 1.50 4.30 16.46
N LYS A 38 2.18 4.35 17.61
CA LYS A 38 2.14 3.33 18.67
C LYS A 38 0.73 2.86 19.07
N ASP A 39 -0.22 3.79 19.09
CA ASP A 39 -1.60 3.53 19.52
C ASP A 39 -2.45 2.82 18.48
N LEU A 40 -2.01 2.80 17.21
CA LEU A 40 -2.72 2.25 16.07
C LEU A 40 -2.26 0.85 15.68
N LEU A 41 -1.01 0.52 16.01
CA LEU A 41 -0.40 -0.78 15.71
C LEU A 41 -1.23 -1.93 16.32
N SER A 42 -1.61 -1.79 17.59
CA SER A 42 -2.43 -2.78 18.30
C SER A 42 -3.78 -3.01 17.64
N ILE A 43 -4.42 -1.95 17.12
CA ILE A 43 -5.74 -1.99 16.49
C ILE A 43 -5.70 -2.78 15.17
N VAL A 44 -4.68 -2.52 14.35
CA VAL A 44 -4.57 -3.10 13.01
C VAL A 44 -3.99 -4.51 13.08
N GLU A 45 -3.15 -4.83 14.06
CA GLU A 45 -2.60 -6.18 14.22
C GLU A 45 -3.53 -7.14 14.97
N LYS A 46 -4.33 -6.63 15.92
CA LYS A 46 -5.17 -7.47 16.78
C LYS A 46 -6.64 -7.07 16.73
N VAL A 47 -7.39 -7.72 15.84
CA VAL A 47 -8.86 -7.49 15.70
C VAL A 47 -9.62 -7.87 16.98
N GLU A 48 -9.11 -8.83 17.75
CA GLU A 48 -9.72 -9.27 19.01
C GLU A 48 -9.64 -8.20 20.11
N GLU A 49 -8.68 -7.27 20.01
CA GLU A 49 -8.54 -6.13 20.92
C GLU A 49 -9.32 -4.88 20.44
N ALA A 50 -10.14 -4.98 19.38
CA ALA A 50 -10.95 -3.87 18.88
C ALA A 50 -11.90 -3.26 19.95
N HIS A 51 -12.23 -4.03 20.98
CA HIS A 51 -12.99 -3.58 22.15
C HIS A 51 -12.31 -2.42 22.90
N VAL A 52 -10.97 -2.33 22.82
CA VAL A 52 -10.17 -1.28 23.46
C VAL A 52 -10.33 0.07 22.76
N THR A 53 -10.62 0.07 21.45
CA THR A 53 -10.50 1.26 20.60
C THR A 53 -11.82 1.93 20.28
N LYS A 54 -12.94 1.40 20.80
CA LYS A 54 -14.31 1.89 20.57
C LYS A 54 -14.69 1.99 19.08
N LEU A 55 -13.89 1.39 18.19
CA LEU A 55 -14.15 1.38 16.76
C LEU A 55 -15.06 0.19 16.41
N PRO A 56 -16.02 0.36 15.49
CA PRO A 56 -16.79 -0.75 14.98
C PRO A 56 -15.88 -1.79 14.31
N ILE A 57 -16.14 -3.08 14.53
CA ILE A 57 -15.36 -4.18 13.94
C ILE A 57 -15.26 -4.06 12.40
N ALA A 58 -16.31 -3.57 11.76
CA ALA A 58 -16.32 -3.32 10.32
C ALA A 58 -15.28 -2.27 9.88
N VAL A 59 -15.06 -1.23 10.69
CA VAL A 59 -14.05 -0.18 10.44
C VAL A 59 -12.65 -0.78 10.56
N VAL A 60 -12.39 -1.55 11.61
CA VAL A 60 -11.09 -2.23 11.81
C VAL A 60 -10.77 -3.17 10.65
N LYS A 61 -11.75 -3.99 10.23
CA LYS A 61 -11.59 -4.88 9.06
C LYS A 61 -11.34 -4.10 7.77
N SER A 62 -12.03 -2.98 7.58
CA SER A 62 -11.81 -2.11 6.41
C SER A 62 -10.40 -1.50 6.44
N ALA A 63 -9.96 -0.99 7.59
CA ALA A 63 -8.62 -0.44 7.77
C ALA A 63 -7.54 -1.46 7.42
N ARG A 64 -7.61 -2.69 7.94
CA ARG A 64 -6.66 -3.78 7.60
C ARG A 64 -6.59 -4.03 6.09
N ARG A 65 -7.74 -4.16 5.42
CA ARG A 65 -7.79 -4.37 3.97
C ARG A 65 -7.14 -3.21 3.22
N LYS A 66 -7.48 -1.98 3.59
CA LYS A 66 -6.97 -0.76 2.94
C LYS A 66 -5.47 -0.57 3.16
N ILE A 67 -4.96 -0.92 4.34
CA ILE A 67 -3.52 -0.88 4.62
C ILE A 67 -2.77 -1.95 3.82
N ASN A 68 -3.35 -3.14 3.64
CA ASN A 68 -2.76 -4.14 2.74
C ASN A 68 -2.71 -3.65 1.28
N PHE A 69 -3.72 -2.90 0.83
CA PHE A 69 -3.66 -2.23 -0.48
C PHE A 69 -2.52 -1.21 -0.51
N ILE A 70 -2.37 -0.38 0.53
CA ILE A 70 -1.28 0.60 0.61
C ILE A 70 0.08 -0.09 0.50
N LYS A 71 0.31 -1.18 1.26
CA LYS A 71 1.55 -1.96 1.19
C LYS A 71 1.86 -2.46 -0.22
N ALA A 72 0.83 -2.80 -0.98
CA ALA A 72 0.96 -3.30 -2.35
C ALA A 72 1.09 -2.18 -3.41
N ALA A 73 1.01 -0.91 -3.03
CA ALA A 73 1.13 0.20 -3.96
C ALA A 73 2.62 0.47 -4.25
N PRO A 74 3.02 0.59 -5.53
CA PRO A 74 4.40 0.89 -5.90
C PRO A 74 4.76 2.35 -5.61
N ASP A 75 3.79 3.25 -5.68
CA ASP A 75 3.95 4.67 -5.43
C ASP A 75 2.66 5.34 -4.93
N GLU A 76 2.78 6.59 -4.49
CA GLU A 76 1.64 7.43 -4.13
C GLU A 76 0.63 7.61 -5.27
N ARG A 77 1.11 7.71 -6.53
CA ARG A 77 0.23 7.92 -7.68
C ARG A 77 -0.78 6.79 -7.82
N SER A 78 -0.37 5.57 -7.50
CA SER A 78 -1.24 4.40 -7.45
C SER A 78 -2.33 4.56 -6.40
N LEU A 79 -2.01 5.07 -5.21
CA LEU A 79 -2.99 5.35 -4.16
C LEU A 79 -4.03 6.39 -4.61
N VAL A 80 -3.58 7.46 -5.28
CA VAL A 80 -4.46 8.50 -5.84
C VAL A 80 -5.38 7.92 -6.93
N ASN A 81 -4.84 7.07 -7.80
CA ASN A 81 -5.57 6.50 -8.93
C ASN A 81 -6.63 5.46 -8.52
N TRP A 82 -6.44 4.79 -7.38
CA TRP A 82 -7.40 3.79 -6.91
C TRP A 82 -8.67 4.43 -6.36
N LYS A 83 -9.68 4.54 -7.22
CA LYS A 83 -11.01 5.10 -6.89
C LYS A 83 -11.65 4.52 -5.62
N SER A 84 -11.39 3.26 -5.30
CA SER A 84 -11.94 2.62 -4.10
C SER A 84 -11.39 3.21 -2.79
N LEU A 85 -10.21 3.84 -2.82
CA LEU A 85 -9.59 4.49 -1.67
C LEU A 85 -10.20 5.86 -1.39
N GLN A 86 -10.73 6.54 -2.41
CA GLN A 86 -11.19 7.94 -2.31
C GLN A 86 -10.13 8.80 -1.61
N PHE A 87 -8.93 8.77 -2.17
CA PHE A 87 -7.78 9.47 -1.66
C PHE A 87 -8.02 10.99 -1.65
N GLU A 88 -7.60 11.65 -0.59
CA GLU A 88 -7.73 13.10 -0.43
C GLU A 88 -6.50 13.67 0.30
N TYR A 89 -5.91 14.73 -0.26
CA TYR A 89 -4.93 15.55 0.44
C TYR A 89 -5.66 16.46 1.43
N LEU A 90 -5.23 16.45 2.69
CA LEU A 90 -5.78 17.32 3.73
C LEU A 90 -5.10 18.70 3.68
N SER A 91 -5.80 19.72 4.18
CA SER A 91 -5.36 21.12 4.12
C SER A 91 -5.51 21.82 5.47
N GLY A 92 -5.00 23.05 5.56
CA GLY A 92 -5.02 23.85 6.80
C GLY A 92 -4.08 23.28 7.85
N ASN A 93 -4.59 23.03 9.06
CA ASN A 93 -3.78 22.49 10.17
C ASN A 93 -3.27 21.05 9.92
N LEU A 94 -3.81 20.37 8.91
CA LEU A 94 -3.41 19.02 8.49
C LEU A 94 -2.71 19.03 7.13
N GLU A 95 -2.12 20.16 6.73
CA GLU A 95 -1.29 20.22 5.53
C GLU A 95 -0.16 19.17 5.58
N GLY A 96 0.02 18.46 4.47
CA GLY A 96 0.95 17.31 4.38
C GLY A 96 0.37 15.96 4.81
N PHE A 97 -0.81 15.94 5.43
CA PHE A 97 -1.55 14.71 5.69
C PHE A 97 -2.43 14.32 4.50
N CYS A 98 -2.69 13.03 4.41
CA CYS A 98 -3.54 12.41 3.42
C CYS A 98 -4.62 11.59 4.13
N SER A 99 -5.75 11.37 3.48
CA SER A 99 -6.78 10.48 3.98
C SER A 99 -7.30 9.52 2.91
N ILE A 100 -7.72 8.33 3.35
CA ILE A 100 -8.49 7.40 2.52
C ILE A 100 -9.75 6.94 3.26
N ARG A 101 -10.77 6.59 2.49
CA ARG A 101 -12.05 6.17 3.02
C ARG A 101 -12.04 4.73 3.50
N LEU A 102 -12.52 4.51 4.73
CA LEU A 102 -12.78 3.18 5.28
C LEU A 102 -14.24 2.77 5.09
N ASN A 103 -15.18 3.68 5.34
CA ASN A 103 -16.61 3.51 5.06
C ASN A 103 -17.29 4.89 4.92
N LYS A 104 -18.61 5.01 5.08
CA LYS A 104 -19.29 6.30 4.94
C LYS A 104 -18.90 7.34 5.99
N GLN A 105 -18.53 6.90 7.18
CA GLN A 105 -18.30 7.74 8.35
C GLN A 105 -16.81 7.86 8.68
N TRP A 106 -16.01 6.82 8.44
CA TRP A 106 -14.65 6.73 8.92
C TRP A 106 -13.61 6.88 7.82
N ARG A 107 -12.53 7.61 8.12
CA ARG A 107 -11.34 7.75 7.27
C ARG A 107 -10.06 7.37 8.00
N LEU A 108 -9.11 6.83 7.25
CA LEU A 108 -7.75 6.60 7.71
C LEU A 108 -6.90 7.81 7.33
N VAL A 109 -6.20 8.39 8.30
CA VAL A 109 -5.32 9.55 8.12
C VAL A 109 -3.87 9.11 8.23
N PHE A 110 -3.04 9.54 7.27
CA PHE A 110 -1.63 9.13 7.17
C PHE A 110 -0.77 10.21 6.48
N THR A 111 0.55 10.09 6.56
CA THR A 111 1.50 10.89 5.80
C THR A 111 2.34 10.00 4.88
N LEU A 112 2.88 10.57 3.81
CA LEU A 112 3.71 9.87 2.83
C LEU A 112 5.14 10.43 2.86
N GLU A 113 6.10 9.55 3.08
CA GLU A 113 7.53 9.89 3.03
C GLU A 113 8.14 9.36 1.74
N LYS A 114 8.36 10.28 0.79
CA LYS A 114 8.80 9.99 -0.58
C LYS A 114 10.32 9.95 -0.73
N THR A 115 11.05 10.35 0.30
CA THR A 115 12.53 10.41 0.33
C THR A 115 13.14 9.03 0.52
N CYS A 116 12.39 8.07 1.05
CA CYS A 116 12.81 6.69 1.26
C CYS A 116 12.57 5.83 0.01
N ASN A 117 13.43 4.83 -0.20
CA ASN A 117 13.23 3.79 -1.20
C ASN A 117 13.32 2.42 -0.51
N PRO A 118 12.21 1.67 -0.36
CA PRO A 118 10.88 1.98 -0.86
C PRO A 118 10.20 3.16 -0.12
N PRO A 119 9.20 3.82 -0.72
CA PRO A 119 8.47 4.91 -0.07
C PRO A 119 7.72 4.41 1.16
N SER A 120 7.64 5.26 2.19
CA SER A 120 7.04 4.90 3.48
C SER A 120 5.72 5.64 3.71
N VAL A 121 4.78 4.94 4.34
CA VAL A 121 3.49 5.49 4.76
C VAL A 121 3.39 5.43 6.27
N ILE A 122 3.16 6.58 6.91
CA ILE A 122 3.02 6.68 8.36
C ILE A 122 1.55 6.83 8.70
N ILE A 123 0.96 5.80 9.29
CA ILE A 123 -0.45 5.79 9.70
C ILE A 123 -0.61 6.50 11.04
N HIS A 124 -1.40 7.58 11.07
CA HIS A 124 -1.54 8.47 12.22
C HIS A 124 -2.78 8.21 13.05
N SER A 125 -3.95 8.08 12.41
CA SER A 125 -5.24 7.90 13.10
C SER A 125 -6.34 7.35 12.19
N ILE A 126 -7.43 6.87 12.81
CA ILE A 126 -8.72 6.61 12.16
C ILE A 126 -9.69 7.64 12.73
N GLU A 127 -10.19 8.53 11.87
CA GLU A 127 -11.02 9.66 12.26
C GLU A 127 -12.47 9.46 11.80
N ASP A 128 -13.40 9.98 12.61
CA ASP A 128 -14.79 10.15 12.21
C ASP A 128 -14.91 11.43 11.37
N TYR A 129 -15.48 11.30 10.18
CA TYR A 129 -15.62 12.36 9.19
C TYR A 129 -17.03 13.00 9.22
N HIS A 130 -17.82 12.72 10.25
CA HIS A 130 -19.17 13.25 10.45
C HIS A 130 -19.39 13.89 11.82
#